data_AF-A0A2J6H1F8-F1
#
_entry.id   AF-A0A2J6H1F8-F1
#
_cell.length_a   1.000
_cell.length_b   1.000
_cell.length_c   1.000
_cell.angle_alpha   90.00
_cell.angle_beta   90.00
_cell.angle_gamma   90.00
#
_symmetry.space_group_name_H-M   'P 1'
#
loop_
_entity.id
_entity.type
_entity.pdbx_description
1 polymer ?
#
loop_
_entity_poly.entity_id
_entity_poly.type
_entity_poly.pdbx_seq_one_letter_code
_entity_poly.pdbx_strand_id
1 'polypeptide(L)'
;EKEVDDKTRIIVVEVGEDQVGLLVDEVSEVLRINSDKIEPAPALITNKVHADYIEGVGIIDERLIILLNIRSLLGEKIIEQLKEISKK
;
A
#
# COMPACT_ATOMS: atom_id res chain seq x y z
N GLU A 1 11.56 -0.31 -13.64
CA GLU A 1 10.52 -1.32 -13.35
C GLU A 1 11.14 -2.70 -13.44
N LYS A 2 10.73 -3.60 -12.55
CA LYS A 2 11.10 -5.01 -12.59
C LYS A 2 10.22 -5.72 -13.62
N GLU A 3 10.77 -6.65 -14.40
CA GLU A 3 9.94 -7.49 -15.28
C GLU A 3 9.06 -8.43 -14.45
N VAL A 4 7.87 -8.72 -14.96
CA VAL A 4 6.94 -9.68 -14.34
C VAL A 4 7.60 -11.06 -14.35
N ASP A 5 7.73 -11.64 -13.16
CA ASP A 5 8.34 -12.94 -12.93
C ASP A 5 7.44 -13.83 -12.06
N ASP A 6 7.89 -15.07 -11.79
CA ASP A 6 7.15 -16.06 -11.00
C ASP A 6 6.91 -15.63 -9.54
N LYS A 7 7.55 -14.54 -9.07
CA LYS A 7 7.36 -13.99 -7.72
C LYS A 7 6.34 -12.86 -7.68
N THR A 8 6.04 -12.26 -8.82
CA THR A 8 5.07 -11.17 -8.93
C THR A 8 3.69 -11.64 -8.45
N ARG A 9 3.00 -10.84 -7.63
CA ARG A 9 1.67 -11.16 -7.09
C ARG A 9 0.70 -10.01 -7.33
N ILE A 10 -0.59 -10.34 -7.27
CA ILE A 10 -1.66 -9.35 -7.24
C ILE A 10 -2.29 -9.38 -5.85
N ILE A 11 -2.23 -8.27 -5.13
CA ILE A 11 -2.94 -8.08 -3.87
C ILE A 11 -4.33 -7.55 -4.22
N VAL A 12 -5.37 -8.29 -3.85
CA VAL A 12 -6.76 -7.86 -4.06
C VAL A 12 -7.22 -7.13 -2.81
N VAL A 13 -7.68 -5.89 -2.98
CA VAL A 13 -8.23 -5.06 -1.91
C VAL A 13 -9.65 -4.62 -2.26
N GLU A 14 -10.47 -4.46 -1.23
CA GLU A 14 -11.84 -3.98 -1.35
C GLU A 14 -11.92 -2.53 -0.87
N VAL A 15 -12.49 -1.66 -1.69
CA VAL A 15 -12.71 -0.25 -1.35
C VAL A 15 -14.14 0.12 -1.71
N GLY A 16 -15.00 0.20 -0.69
CA GLY A 16 -16.43 0.35 -0.92
C GLY A 16 -17.00 -0.92 -1.52
N GLU A 17 -17.65 -0.81 -2.68
CA GLU A 17 -18.19 -1.96 -3.44
C GLU A 17 -17.22 -2.44 -4.53
N ASP A 18 -16.07 -1.78 -4.67
CA ASP A 18 -15.12 -2.05 -5.74
C ASP A 18 -13.98 -2.95 -5.27
N GLN A 19 -13.59 -3.88 -6.15
CA GLN A 19 -12.39 -4.69 -5.98
C GLN A 19 -11.27 -4.17 -6.88
N VAL A 20 -10.10 -3.91 -6.27
CA VAL A 20 -8.92 -3.41 -6.97
C VAL A 20 -7.77 -4.39 -6.77
N GLY A 21 -7.09 -4.73 -7.87
CA GLY A 21 -5.88 -5.54 -7.86
C GLY A 21 -4.63 -4.65 -7.90
N LEU A 22 -3.71 -4.85 -6.96
CA LEU A 22 -2.41 -4.17 -6.87
C LEU A 22 -1.31 -5.14 -7.29
N LEU A 23 -0.61 -4.84 -8.39
CA LEU A 23 0.56 -5.60 -8.81
C LEU A 23 1.75 -5.29 -7.89
N VAL A 24 2.38 -6.32 -7.34
CA VAL A 24 3.55 -6.20 -6.45
C VAL A 24 4.67 -7.14 -6.89
N ASP A 25 5.91 -6.75 -6.64
CA ASP A 25 7.10 -7.51 -7.03
C ASP A 25 7.17 -8.90 -6.38
N GLU A 26 6.76 -9.00 -5.11
CA GLU A 26 6.63 -10.24 -4.34
C GLU A 26 5.84 -10.03 -3.03
N VAL A 27 5.41 -11.13 -2.41
CA VAL A 27 4.86 -11.14 -1.04
C VAL A 27 5.83 -11.92 -0.17
N SER A 28 6.52 -11.23 0.75
CA SER A 28 7.59 -11.83 1.55
C SER A 28 7.04 -12.73 2.65
N GLU A 29 6.20 -12.20 3.53
CA GLU A 29 5.68 -12.92 4.71
C GLU A 29 4.50 -12.17 5.35
N VAL A 30 3.77 -12.86 6.25
CA VAL A 30 2.70 -12.26 7.07
C VAL A 30 3.23 -12.05 8.48
N LEU A 31 3.29 -10.79 8.92
CA LEU A 31 3.80 -10.41 10.24
C LEU A 31 2.66 -9.97 11.16
N ARG A 32 2.78 -10.31 12.45
CA ARG A 32 1.96 -9.71 13.52
C ARG A 32 2.76 -8.60 14.17
N ILE A 33 2.23 -7.39 14.14
CA ILE A 33 2.86 -6.19 14.68
C ILE A 33 1.97 -5.66 15.78
N ASN A 34 2.52 -5.51 16.98
CA ASN A 34 1.80 -4.82 18.05
C ASN A 34 1.81 -3.31 17.78
N SER A 35 0.70 -2.64 18.09
CA SER A 35 0.51 -1.21 17.78
C SER A 35 1.50 -0.28 18.47
N ASP A 36 2.07 -0.69 19.60
CA ASP A 36 3.12 0.04 20.33
C ASP A 36 4.45 0.10 19.56
N LYS A 37 4.65 -0.76 18.55
CA LYS A 37 5.81 -0.74 17.65
C LYS A 37 5.60 0.12 16.41
N ILE A 38 4.44 0.77 16.29
CA ILE A 38 4.11 1.64 15.16
C ILE A 38 4.31 3.08 15.61
N GLU A 39 5.24 3.76 14.95
CA GLU A 39 5.53 5.17 15.15
C GLU A 39 4.96 6.01 13.99
N PRO A 40 4.67 7.30 14.22
CA PRO A 40 4.30 8.20 13.13
C PRO A 40 5.41 8.27 12.09
N ALA A 41 5.03 8.37 10.81
CA ALA A 41 5.98 8.45 9.73
C ALA A 41 6.92 9.67 9.89
N PRO A 42 8.25 9.48 9.80
CA PRO A 42 9.21 10.58 9.84
C PRO A 42 8.91 11.65 8.77
N ALA A 43 9.09 12.91 9.13
CA ALA A 43 8.82 14.06 8.24
C ALA A 43 9.54 13.96 6.87
N LEU A 44 10.71 13.33 6.83
CA LEU A 44 11.48 13.09 5.61
C LEU A 44 10.75 12.19 4.60
N ILE A 45 9.91 11.27 5.08
CA ILE A 45 9.12 10.35 4.25
C ILE A 45 7.83 11.05 3.79
N THR A 46 7.14 11.74 4.70
CA THR A 46 5.88 12.46 4.43
C THR A 46 6.04 13.69 3.53
N ASN A 47 7.25 14.20 3.36
CA ASN A 47 7.53 15.30 2.43
C ASN A 47 7.75 14.84 0.98
N LYS A 48 8.03 13.55 0.76
CA LYS A 48 8.27 12.97 -0.58
C LYS A 48 7.09 12.16 -1.10
N VAL A 49 6.37 11.50 -0.20
CA VAL A 49 5.12 10.78 -0.46
C VAL A 49 4.01 11.59 0.17
N HIS A 50 2.81 11.67 -0.43
CA HIS A 50 1.68 12.32 0.25
C HIS A 50 1.50 11.66 1.61
N ALA A 51 1.68 12.46 2.67
CA ALA A 51 1.68 12.01 4.07
C ALA A 51 0.45 11.16 4.39
N ASP A 52 -0.67 11.47 3.74
CA ASP A 52 -1.98 10.86 3.91
C ASP A 52 -2.05 9.37 3.51
N TYR A 53 -1.06 8.87 2.74
CA TYR A 53 -0.99 7.47 2.31
C TYR A 53 -0.26 6.57 3.31
N ILE A 54 0.42 7.13 4.30
CA ILE A 54 1.18 6.38 5.29
C ILE A 54 0.45 6.46 6.62
N GLU A 55 0.00 5.31 7.12
CA GLU A 55 -0.63 5.20 8.43
C GLU A 55 0.41 5.24 9.55
N GLY A 56 1.59 4.65 9.31
CA GLY A 56 2.68 4.65 10.27
C GLY A 56 3.90 3.90 9.76
N VAL A 57 4.93 3.82 10.60
CA VAL A 57 6.18 3.14 10.31
C VAL A 57 6.58 2.29 11.52
N GLY A 58 6.98 1.05 11.29
CA GLY A 58 7.51 0.16 12.32
C GLY A 58 8.91 -0.32 11.97
N ILE A 59 9.74 -0.53 12.99
CA ILE A 59 11.05 -1.20 12.83
C ILE A 59 10.97 -2.57 13.49
N ILE A 60 11.13 -3.62 12.69
CA ILE A 60 11.05 -5.02 13.14
C ILE A 60 12.23 -5.78 12.56
N ASP A 61 12.98 -6.47 13.42
CA ASP A 61 14.16 -7.25 13.01
C ASP A 61 15.12 -6.43 12.12
N GLU A 62 15.36 -5.18 12.51
CA GLU A 62 16.19 -4.19 11.78
C GLU A 62 15.66 -3.79 10.39
N ARG A 63 14.42 -4.18 10.05
CA ARG A 63 13.74 -3.81 8.81
C ARG A 63 12.76 -2.67 9.05
N LEU A 64 12.76 -1.71 8.14
CA LEU A 64 11.76 -0.65 8.10
C LEU A 64 10.49 -1.16 7.39
N ILE A 65 9.36 -1.12 8.08
CA ILE A 65 8.06 -1.51 7.56
C ILE A 65 7.17 -0.27 7.50
N ILE A 66 6.67 0.05 6.32
CA ILE A 66 5.74 1.16 6.11
C ILE A 66 4.32 0.59 6.11
N LEU A 67 3.47 1.07 7.01
CA LEU A 67 2.04 0.78 6.97
C LEU A 67 1.37 1.77 6.01
N LEU A 68 0.81 1.25 4.92
CA LEU A 68 0.11 2.03 3.93
C LEU A 68 -1.39 2.09 4.23
N ASN A 69 -1.95 3.29 4.15
CA ASN A 69 -3.38 3.48 4.18
C ASN A 69 -3.96 3.28 2.77
N ILE A 70 -4.42 2.06 2.49
CA ILE A 70 -4.99 1.68 1.19
C ILE A 70 -6.21 2.53 0.81
N ARG A 71 -7.02 2.93 1.79
CA ARG A 71 -8.21 3.77 1.55
C ARG A 71 -7.82 5.14 1.04
N SER A 72 -6.85 5.80 1.67
CA SER A 72 -6.33 7.09 1.20
C SER A 72 -5.60 6.96 -0.12
N LEU A 73 -4.83 5.87 -0.29
CA LEU A 73 -4.05 5.62 -1.50
C LEU A 73 -4.92 5.37 -2.73
N LEU A 74 -6.02 4.62 -2.58
CA LEU A 74 -6.95 4.34 -3.67
C LEU A 74 -8.05 5.40 -3.81
N GLY A 75 -8.43 6.10 -2.75
CA GLY A 75 -9.36 7.24 -2.78
C GLY A 75 -10.66 7.02 -3.58
N GLU A 76 -11.51 8.04 -3.68
CA GLU A 76 -12.66 7.96 -4.61
C GLU A 76 -12.23 8.28 -6.04
N LYS A 77 -11.33 9.25 -6.19
CA LYS A 77 -10.86 9.74 -7.49
C LYS A 77 -10.15 8.68 -8.33
N ILE A 78 -9.21 7.92 -7.74
CA ILE A 78 -8.46 6.90 -8.50
C ILE A 78 -9.39 5.75 -8.87
N ILE A 79 -10.31 5.35 -7.98
CA ILE A 79 -11.33 4.33 -8.30
C ILE A 79 -12.23 4.79 -9.46
N GLU A 80 -12.67 6.04 -9.45
CA GLU A 80 -13.47 6.60 -10.55
C GLU A 80 -12.70 6.55 -11.89
N GLN A 81 -11.42 6.92 -11.87
CA GLN A 81 -10.55 6.82 -13.06
C GLN A 81 -10.36 5.37 -13.52
N LEU A 82 -10.18 4.42 -12.60
CA LEU A 82 -10.07 3.00 -12.93
C LEU A 82 -11.36 2.47 -13.57
N LYS A 83 -12.53 2.89 -13.07
CA LYS A 83 -13.83 2.54 -13.66
C LYS A 83 -13.97 3.07 -15.07
N GLU A 84 -13.56 4.31 -15.33
CA GLU A 84 -13.61 4.89 -16.69
C GLU A 84 -12.73 4.13 -17.67
N ILE A 85 -11.53 3.71 -17.25
CA ILE A 85 -10.60 2.93 -18.08
C ILE A 85 -11.17 1.53 -18.37
N SER A 86 -11.72 0.85 -17.36
CA SER A 86 -12.26 -0.51 -17.52
C SER A 86 -13.50 -0.62 -18.43
N LYS A 87 -14.20 0.49 -18.66
CA LYS A 87 -15.40 0.56 -19.51
C LYS A 87 -15.06 0.72 -21.00
N LYS A 88 -13.80 0.99 -21.35
CA LYS A 88 -13.29 1.04 -22.72
C LYS A 88 -12.72 -0.32 -23.12
#